data_AF-A0A524IA54-F1
#
_entry.id   AF-A0A524IA54-F1
#
_cell.length_a   1.000
_cell.length_b   1.000
_cell.length_c   1.000
_cell.angle_alpha   90.00
_cell.angle_beta   90.00
_cell.angle_gamma   90.00
#
_symmetry.space_group_name_H-M   'P 1'
#
loop_
_entity.id
_entity.type
_entity.pdbx_description
1 polymer ?
#
loop_
_entity_poly.entity_id
_entity_poly.type
_entity_poly.pdbx_seq_one_letter_code
_entity_poly.pdbx_strand_id
1 'polypeptide(L)' 'YQGRPLKALEWPGLWNGGMADWITIFVEVPRATFNPVKTFLDWLHPNHQPSV' A
#
# COMPACT_ATOMS: atom_id res chain seq x y z
N TYR A 1 9.08 6.51 -31.28
CA TYR A 1 8.86 5.14 -30.77
C TYR A 1 9.10 4.06 -31.84
N GLN A 2 9.98 4.32 -32.83
CA GLN A 2 10.34 3.42 -33.93
C GLN A 2 11.23 2.25 -33.46
N GLY A 3 10.65 1.24 -32.79
CA GLY A 3 11.36 0.01 -32.41
C GLY A 3 12.44 0.16 -31.32
N ARG A 4 12.45 1.28 -30.60
CA ARG A 4 13.42 1.53 -29.51
C ARG A 4 12.80 1.11 -28.18
N PRO A 5 13.53 0.40 -27.29
CA PRO A 5 13.04 0.07 -25.97
C PRO A 5 12.70 1.35 -25.21
N LEU A 6 11.46 1.42 -24.71
CA LEU A 6 10.94 2.56 -23.98
C LEU A 6 10.93 2.21 -22.49
N LYS A 7 11.55 3.06 -21.67
CA LYS A 7 11.42 3.00 -20.21
C LYS A 7 10.33 3.98 -19.79
N ALA A 8 9.12 3.49 -19.54
CA ALA A 8 8.09 4.27 -18.89
C ALA A 8 8.33 4.22 -17.37
N LEU A 9 8.27 5.38 -16.73
CA LEU A 9 8.27 5.49 -15.27
C LEU A 9 6.88 5.92 -14.86
N GLU A 10 6.30 5.20 -13.92
CA GLU A 10 5.12 5.68 -13.21
C GLU A 10 5.53 6.88 -12.36
N TRP A 11 4.64 7.86 -12.24
CA TRP A 11 4.76 8.94 -11.28
C TRP A 11 3.86 8.59 -10.09
N PRO A 12 4.33 7.77 -9.13
CA PRO A 12 3.49 7.39 -8.01
C PRO A 12 3.26 8.60 -7.11
N GLY A 13 2.01 9.05 -7.03
CA GLY A 13 1.56 10.00 -6.02
C GLY A 13 1.10 9.23 -4.77
N LEU A 14 1.59 9.62 -3.59
CA LEU A 14 1.00 9.17 -2.33
C LEU A 14 -0.09 10.16 -1.91
N TRP A 15 -1.26 9.64 -1.52
CA TRP A 15 -2.37 10.45 -1.03
C TRP A 15 -1.98 11.33 0.17
N ASN A 16 -1.03 10.86 0.98
CA ASN A 16 -0.49 11.61 2.12
C ASN A 16 0.18 12.93 1.72
N GLY A 17 0.68 13.04 0.48
CA GLY A 17 1.25 14.28 -0.03
C GLY A 17 0.21 15.41 -0.15
N GLY A 18 -1.07 15.07 -0.30
CA GLY A 18 -2.17 16.04 -0.32
C GLY A 18 -2.53 16.63 1.06
N MET A 19 -1.95 16.12 2.14
CA MET A 19 -2.22 16.56 3.52
C MET A 19 -1.18 17.56 4.05
N ALA A 20 -0.30 18.09 3.21
CA ALA A 20 0.86 18.89 3.63
C ALA A 20 0.50 20.11 4.52
N ASP A 21 -0.67 20.72 4.29
CA ASP A 21 -1.14 21.89 5.04
C ASP A 21 -2.22 21.56 6.09
N TRP A 22 -2.43 20.28 6.41
CA TRP A 22 -3.45 19.85 7.37
C TRP A 22 -2.88 19.79 8.78
N ILE A 23 -3.71 20.16 9.77
CA ILE A 23 -3.44 19.83 11.18
C ILE A 23 -3.61 18.31 11.34
N THR A 24 -2.49 17.59 11.30
CA THR A 24 -2.47 16.12 11.31
C THR A 24 -2.13 15.60 12.70
N ILE A 25 -2.88 14.61 13.16
CA ILE A 25 -2.63 13.91 14.43
C ILE A 25 -2.51 12.41 14.12
N PHE A 26 -1.44 11.79 14.61
CA PHE A 26 -1.27 10.34 14.54
C PHE A 26 -1.93 9.68 15.75
N VAL A 27 -2.74 8.65 15.47
CA VAL A 27 -3.39 7.86 16.51
C VAL A 27 -2.99 6.41 16.31
N GLU A 28 -2.55 5.76 17.38
CA GLU A 28 -2.25 4.33 17.37
C GLU A 28 -3.55 3.53 17.33
N VAL A 29 -3.58 2.50 16.50
CA VAL A 29 -4.71 1.58 16.38
C VAL A 29 -4.24 0.15 16.64
N PRO A 30 -5.08 -0.73 17.19
CA PRO A 30 -4.72 -2.12 17.42
C PRO A 30 -4.28 -2.79 16.11
N ARG A 31 -3.24 -3.62 16.14
CA ARG A 31 -2.74 -4.32 14.95
C ARG A 31 -3.81 -5.12 14.20
N ALA A 32 -4.80 -5.65 14.92
CA ALA A 32 -5.91 -6.39 14.34
C ALA A 32 -6.75 -5.55 13.35
N THR A 33 -6.77 -4.22 13.46
CA THR A 33 -7.51 -3.34 12.55
C THR A 33 -6.82 -3.13 11.21
N PHE A 34 -5.56 -3.56 11.07
CA PHE A 34 -4.77 -3.36 9.86
C PHE A 34 -3.93 -4.59 9.52
N ASN A 35 -4.44 -5.41 8.58
CA ASN A 35 -3.76 -6.58 8.04
C ASN A 35 -3.52 -6.39 6.54
N PRO A 36 -2.47 -5.64 6.12
CA PRO A 36 -2.23 -5.36 4.73
C PRO A 36 -1.74 -6.60 3.97
N VAL A 37 -2.09 -6.66 2.69
CA VAL A 37 -1.58 -7.64 1.73
C VAL A 37 -0.87 -6.88 0.61
N LYS A 38 0.45 -7.07 0.51
CA LYS A 38 1.35 -6.35 -0.40
C LYS A 38 2.11 -7.30 -1.32
N THR A 39 2.33 -8.52 -0.88
CA THR A 39 2.99 -9.60 -1.60
C THR A 39 2.13 -10.86 -1.56
N PHE A 40 2.45 -11.81 -2.44
CA PHE A 40 1.80 -13.13 -2.44
C PHE A 40 1.92 -13.85 -1.08
N LEU A 41 3.05 -13.71 -0.40
CA LEU A 41 3.29 -14.39 0.88
C LEU A 41 2.39 -13.89 2.01
N ASP A 42 1.85 -12.67 1.91
CA ASP A 42 0.97 -12.12 2.95
C ASP A 42 -0.35 -12.89 3.07
N TRP A 43 -0.73 -13.63 2.02
CA TRP A 43 -1.92 -14.50 2.04
C TRP A 43 -1.72 -15.69 2.97
N LEU A 44 -0.49 -16.15 3.17
CA LEU A 44 -0.18 -17.25 4.08
C LEU A 44 -0.36 -16.89 5.56
N HIS A 45 -0.60 -15.61 5.87
CA HIS A 45 -0.91 -15.19 7.24
C HIS A 45 -2.23 -15.83 7.71
N PRO A 46 -2.31 -16.36 8.96
CA PRO A 46 -3.51 -17.02 9.46
C PRO A 46 -4.79 -16.19 9.34
N ASN A 47 -4.70 -14.87 9.56
CA ASN A 47 -5.83 -13.94 9.42
C ASN A 47 -6.43 -13.86 8.00
N HIS A 48 -5.73 -14.36 6.97
CA HIS A 48 -6.18 -14.38 5.59
C HIS A 48 -6.53 -15.78 5.10
N GLN A 49 -6.43 -16.79 5.96
CA GLN A 49 -6.81 -18.16 5.63
C GLN A 49 -8.30 -18.40 5.93
N PRO A 50 -8.97 -19.29 5.19
CA PRO A 50 -10.33 -19.71 5.51
C PRO A 50 -10.39 -20.30 6.92
N SER A 51 -11.45 -20.00 7.66
CA SER A 51 -11.77 -20.75 8.88
C SER A 51 -12.05 -22.20 8.49
N VAL A 52 -11.28 -23.13 9.07
CA VAL A 52 -11.52 -24.57 8.94
C VAL A 52 -12.67 -24.98 9.86
#